data_AF-A0A968HUG9-F1
#
_entry.id   AF-A0A968HUG9-F1
#
_cell.length_a   1.000
_cell.length_b   1.000
_cell.length_c   1.000
_cell.angle_alpha   90.00
_cell.angle_beta   90.00
_cell.angle_gamma   90.00
#
_symmetry.space_group_name_H-M   'P 1'
#
loop_
_entity.id
_entity.type
_entity.pdbx_description
1 polymer ?
#
loop_
_entity_poly.entity_id
_entity_poly.type
_entity_poly.pdbx_seq_one_letter_code
_entity_poly.pdbx_strand_id
1 'polypeptide(L)'
;MGPAARRGGGFKVAPASLHQERLQPMPLGYFFDVITNGKGTMLPYASQIPEADRWAIAVWVRALQIHGRSKGWDQAAPAPAPAAT
;
A
#
# COMPACT_ATOMS: atom_id res chain seq x y z
N MET A 1 3.75 33.47 -4.13
CA MET A 1 3.47 32.51 -3.03
C MET A 1 1.95 32.33 -2.94
N GLY A 2 1.40 31.22 -3.44
CA GLY A 2 -0.05 31.01 -3.58
C GLY A 2 -0.68 30.19 -2.43
N PRO A 3 -1.96 30.39 -2.09
CA PRO A 3 -2.61 29.82 -0.91
C PRO A 3 -2.99 28.32 -0.99
N ALA A 4 -2.63 27.61 -2.07
CA ALA A 4 -3.12 26.24 -2.29
C ALA A 4 -2.21 25.11 -1.76
N ALA A 5 -0.99 25.41 -1.32
CA ALA A 5 -0.02 24.38 -0.90
C ALA A 5 -0.23 23.84 0.53
N ARG A 6 -1.25 24.30 1.26
CA ARG A 6 -1.48 23.97 2.68
C ARG A 6 -2.69 23.08 2.97
N ARG A 7 -3.32 22.45 1.98
CA ARG A 7 -4.35 21.45 2.28
C ARG A 7 -3.70 20.09 2.53
N GLY A 8 -2.93 20.04 3.61
CA GLY A 8 -2.39 18.82 4.22
C GLY A 8 -3.51 17.99 4.85
N GLY A 9 -4.49 17.58 4.05
CA GLY A 9 -5.35 16.44 4.37
C GLY A 9 -4.61 15.15 4.05
N GLY A 10 -3.36 15.04 4.50
CA GLY A 10 -2.57 13.81 4.35
C GLY A 10 -3.21 12.72 5.19
N PHE A 11 -3.21 11.49 4.69
CA PHE A 11 -3.52 10.34 5.53
C PHE A 11 -2.64 10.41 6.79
N LYS A 12 -3.24 10.29 7.99
CA LYS A 12 -2.51 10.34 9.27
C LYS A 12 -1.33 9.36 9.33
N VAL A 13 -1.42 8.30 8.53
CA VAL A 13 -0.37 7.31 8.32
C VAL A 13 -0.18 7.17 6.81
N ALA A 14 1.05 7.29 6.33
CA ALA A 14 1.36 7.03 4.93
C ALA A 14 1.04 5.55 4.61
N PRO A 15 0.40 5.26 3.46
CA PRO A 15 0.16 3.88 3.07
C PRO A 15 1.49 3.13 2.98
N ALA A 16 1.50 1.89 3.47
CA ALA A 16 2.70 1.07 3.45
C ALA A 16 3.14 0.83 2.01
N SER A 17 4.44 1.00 1.73
CA SER A 17 5.00 0.61 0.43
C SER A 17 4.91 -0.91 0.29
N LEU A 18 4.33 -1.37 -0.81
CA LEU A 18 4.18 -2.80 -1.10
C LEU A 18 5.52 -3.50 -1.38
N HIS A 19 6.60 -2.73 -1.56
CA HIS A 19 7.96 -3.24 -1.72
C HIS A 19 8.72 -3.41 -0.40
N GLN A 20 8.11 -3.08 0.75
CA GLN A 20 8.73 -3.30 2.06
C GLN A 20 9.12 -4.77 2.24
N GLU A 21 10.33 -5.02 2.77
CA GLU A 21 10.85 -6.38 3.00
C GLU A 21 9.91 -7.24 3.85
N ARG A 22 9.14 -6.64 4.77
CA ARG A 22 8.11 -7.33 5.56
C ARG A 22 6.97 -7.91 4.70
N LEU A 23 6.59 -7.22 3.63
CA LEU A 23 5.43 -7.58 2.79
C LEU A 23 5.82 -8.53 1.64
N GLN A 24 7.11 -8.70 1.36
CA GLN A 24 7.62 -9.61 0.34
C GLN A 24 7.44 -11.11 0.68
N PRO A 25 7.67 -11.60 1.92
CA PRO A 25 7.43 -13.00 2.26
C PRO A 25 5.96 -13.31 2.57
N MET A 26 5.08 -12.31 2.59
CA MET A 26 3.68 -12.52 2.97
C MET A 26 2.92 -13.33 1.91
N PRO A 27 2.06 -14.27 2.35
CA PRO A 27 1.27 -15.08 1.43
C PRO A 27 0.22 -14.22 0.72
N LEU A 28 -0.23 -14.68 -0.45
CA LEU A 28 -1.25 -13.97 -1.25
C LEU A 28 -2.54 -13.70 -0.46
N GLY A 29 -2.93 -14.65 0.41
CA GLY A 29 -4.10 -14.54 1.27
C GLY A 29 -4.06 -13.35 2.24
N TYR A 30 -2.85 -12.86 2.61
CA TYR A 30 -2.73 -11.66 3.44
C TYR A 30 -3.23 -10.41 2.69
N PHE A 31 -2.96 -10.29 1.39
CA PHE A 31 -3.46 -9.15 0.60
C PHE A 31 -4.98 -9.23 0.42
N PHE A 32 -5.50 -10.43 0.19
CA PHE A 32 -6.95 -10.65 0.12
C PHE A 32 -7.65 -10.26 1.43
N ASP A 33 -7.09 -10.67 2.57
CA ASP A 33 -7.61 -10.34 3.90
C ASP A 33 -7.60 -8.82 4.15
N VAL A 34 -6.49 -8.13 3.82
CA VAL A 34 -6.39 -6.68 3.96
C VAL A 34 -7.39 -5.93 3.07
N ILE A 35 -7.65 -6.41 1.84
CA ILE A 35 -8.65 -5.79 0.95
C ILE A 35 -10.06 -6.03 1.50
N THR A 36 -10.31 -7.22 2.07
CA THR A 36 -11.63 -7.64 2.54
C THR A 36 -11.99 -6.96 3.86
N ASN A 37 -11.09 -7.01 4.85
CA ASN A 37 -11.34 -6.57 6.22
C ASN A 37 -10.73 -5.19 6.54
N GLY A 38 -9.89 -4.65 5.66
CA GLY A 38 -9.12 -3.44 5.94
C GLY A 38 -7.92 -3.72 6.85
N LYS A 39 -7.09 -2.70 7.08
CA LYS A 39 -5.95 -2.80 8.01
C LYS A 39 -5.52 -1.44 8.53
N GLY A 40 -5.50 -1.27 9.85
CA GLY A 40 -5.11 -0.01 10.49
C GLY A 40 -6.08 1.11 10.10
N THR A 41 -5.59 2.12 9.40
CA THR A 41 -6.40 3.24 8.89
C THR A 41 -7.05 2.96 7.53
N MET A 42 -6.75 1.82 6.90
CA MET A 42 -7.35 1.42 5.62
C MET A 42 -8.73 0.79 5.85
N LEU A 43 -9.77 1.39 5.27
CA LEU A 43 -11.13 0.84 5.29
C LEU A 43 -11.23 -0.46 4.47
N PRO A 44 -12.18 -1.34 4.78
CA PRO A 44 -12.47 -2.53 3.98
C PRO A 44 -13.07 -2.15 2.62
N TYR A 45 -12.73 -2.93 1.59
CA TYR A 45 -13.25 -2.78 0.23
C TYR A 45 -14.18 -3.92 -0.20
N ALA A 46 -14.51 -4.85 0.71
CA ALA A 46 -15.33 -6.02 0.41
C ALA A 46 -16.70 -5.72 -0.21
N SER A 47 -17.33 -4.59 0.14
CA SER A 47 -18.62 -4.18 -0.41
C SER A 47 -18.54 -3.60 -1.83
N GLN A 48 -17.35 -3.16 -2.26
CA GLN A 48 -17.15 -2.49 -3.55
C GLN A 48 -16.56 -3.43 -4.60
N ILE A 49 -15.80 -4.44 -4.19
CA ILE A 49 -15.04 -5.30 -5.09
C ILE A 49 -15.52 -6.75 -4.94
N PRO A 50 -15.96 -7.43 -6.01
CA PRO A 50 -16.30 -8.85 -6.00
C PRO A 50 -15.12 -9.73 -5.55
N GLU A 51 -15.40 -10.91 -5.00
CA GLU A 51 -14.36 -11.80 -4.45
C GLU A 51 -13.29 -12.21 -5.47
N ALA A 52 -13.71 -12.56 -6.69
CA ALA A 52 -12.79 -12.94 -7.76
C ALA A 52 -11.79 -11.82 -8.09
N ASP A 53 -12.27 -10.57 -8.12
CA ASP A 53 -11.43 -9.41 -8.42
C ASP A 53 -10.46 -9.11 -7.26
N ARG A 54 -10.85 -9.38 -6.01
CA ARG A 54 -9.93 -9.25 -4.87
C ARG A 54 -8.74 -10.22 -4.99
N TRP A 55 -8.97 -11.44 -5.45
CA TRP A 55 -7.89 -12.39 -5.76
C TRP A 55 -7.03 -11.92 -6.94
N ALA A 56 -7.65 -11.40 -8.00
CA ALA A 56 -6.92 -10.86 -9.14
C ALA A 56 -6.00 -9.70 -8.74
N ILE A 57 -6.48 -8.79 -7.88
CA ILE A 57 -5.67 -7.69 -7.33
C ILE A 57 -4.51 -8.24 -6.50
N ALA A 58 -4.74 -9.25 -5.64
CA ALA A 58 -3.67 -9.86 -4.83
C ALA A 58 -2.56 -10.48 -5.70
N VAL A 59 -2.94 -11.19 -6.78
CA VAL A 59 -1.98 -11.74 -7.76
C VAL A 59 -1.25 -10.60 -8.48
N TRP A 60 -1.96 -9.55 -8.89
CA TRP A 60 -1.37 -8.42 -9.60
C TRP A 60 -0.35 -7.66 -8.76
N VAL A 61 -0.62 -7.47 -7.47
CA VAL A 61 0.35 -6.88 -6.53
C VAL A 61 1.63 -7.71 -6.47
N ARG A 62 1.53 -9.04 -6.44
CA ARG A 62 2.69 -9.92 -6.44
C ARG A 62 3.49 -9.83 -7.74
N ALA A 63 2.80 -9.79 -8.89
CA ALA A 63 3.45 -9.55 -10.18
C ALA A 63 4.18 -8.20 -10.17
N LEU A 64 3.53 -7.15 -9.66
CA LEU A 64 4.13 -5.82 -9.58
C LEU A 64 5.32 -5.76 -8.61
N GLN A 65 5.33 -6.53 -7.52
CA GLN A 65 6.50 -6.64 -6.65
C GLN A 65 7.72 -7.21 -7.39
N ILE A 66 7.51 -8.22 -8.25
CA ILE A 66 8.57 -8.86 -9.05
C ILE A 66 9.05 -7.91 -10.15
N HIS A 67 8.12 -7.35 -10.93
CA HIS A 67 8.45 -6.44 -12.03
C HIS A 67 9.01 -5.10 -11.54
N GLY A 68 8.45 -4.54 -10.46
CA GLY A 68 8.88 -3.26 -9.89
C GLY A 68 10.32 -3.29 -9.38
N ARG A 69 10.78 -4.43 -8.85
CA ARG A 69 12.19 -4.60 -8.48
C ARG A 69 13.12 -4.53 -9.68
N SER A 70 12.73 -5.12 -10.82
CA SER A 70 13.54 -5.05 -12.05
C SER A 70 13.68 -3.63 -12.62
N LYS A 71 12.70 -2.76 -12.33
CA LYS A 71 12.68 -1.36 -12.78
C LYS A 71 13.23 -0.36 -11.76
N GLY A 72 13.65 -0.80 -10.56
CA GLY A 72 14.13 0.08 -9.49
C GLY A 72 13.04 0.92 -8.82
N TRP A 73 11.76 0.51 -8.93
CA TRP A 73 10.61 1.19 -8.31
C TRP A 73 10.44 0.90 -6.81
N ASP A 74 11.25 -0.02 -6.30
CA ASP A 74 11.39 -0.34 -4.89
C ASP A 74 12.18 0.73 -4.11
N GLN A 75 12.86 1.65 -4.80
CA GLN A 75 13.43 2.86 -4.22
C GLN A 75 12.32 3.83 -3.81
N ALA A 76 11.62 3.50 -2.72
CA ALA A 76 10.87 4.50 -2.00
C ALA A 76 11.87 5.53 -1.46
N ALA A 77 11.67 6.81 -1.80
CA ALA A 77 12.29 7.91 -1.08
C ALA A 77 12.19 7.63 0.43
N PRO A 78 13.26 7.85 1.21
CA PRO A 78 13.26 7.52 2.63
C PRO A 78 12.01 8.12 3.25
N ALA A 79 11.20 7.27 3.89
CA ALA A 79 10.08 7.74 4.69
C ALA A 79 10.60 8.87 5.60
N PRO A 80 9.91 10.02 5.72
CA PRO A 80 10.35 11.01 6.69
C PRO A 80 10.40 10.31 8.05
N ALA A 81 11.60 10.19 8.60
CA ALA A 81 11.84 9.61 9.92
C ALA A 81 10.87 10.28 10.91
N PRO A 82 10.31 9.55 11.89
CA PRO A 82 9.53 10.20 12.93
C PRO A 82 10.42 11.27 13.55
N ALA A 83 9.99 12.53 13.45
CA ALA A 83 10.63 13.65 14.12
C ALA A 83 10.62 13.36 15.62
N ALA A 84 11.74 12.84 16.12
CA ALA A 84 12.01 12.70 17.52
C ALA A 84 12.48 14.07 18.02
N THR A 85 11.59 14.82 18.66
CA THR A 85 11.90 15.76 19.75
C THR A 85 10.62 16.02 20.54
#